data_AF-A0A5D3BND5-F1
#
_entry.id   AF-A0A5D3BND5-F1
#
_cell.length_a   1.000
_cell.length_b   1.000
_cell.length_c   1.000
_cell.angle_alpha   90.00
_cell.angle_beta   90.00
_cell.angle_gamma   90.00
#
_symmetry.space_group_name_H-M   'P 1'
#
loop_
_entity.id
_entity.type
_entity.pdbx_description
1 polymer ?
#
loop_
_entity_poly.entity_id
_entity_poly.type
_entity_poly.pdbx_seq_one_letter_code
_entity_poly.pdbx_strand_id
1 'polypeptide(L)'
;MREVKTLTLVAYMAYLHSQDELSNYIFVDPSLISVGHNTQEVRARNLCSRLMTSKPNQLVLAPFNPRAITIFRSQKNIQTSRKQPIWKTVKCPLQVGVVEYGYYVMRYMRDIITNGSILVTDFIDTRTSYSQLELDEVRMELADFLGGHM
;
A
#
# COMPACT_ATOMS: atom_id res chain seq x y z
N MET A 1 16.53 11.12 6.55
CA MET A 1 16.67 9.64 6.67
C MET A 1 17.36 9.05 5.44
N ARG A 2 17.56 7.72 5.38
CA ARG A 2 17.98 7.01 4.14
C ARG A 2 16.76 6.55 3.36
N GLU A 3 16.91 6.42 2.04
CA GLU A 3 15.87 5.90 1.16
C GLU A 3 15.47 4.48 1.56
N VAL A 4 14.16 4.26 1.66
CA VAL A 4 13.56 2.97 1.97
C VAL A 4 13.55 2.12 0.71
N LYS A 5 14.20 0.97 0.76
CA LYS A 5 14.20 0.02 -0.36
C LYS A 5 12.92 -0.81 -0.36
N THR A 6 12.58 -1.39 -1.51
CA THR A 6 11.41 -2.28 -1.67
C THR A 6 11.34 -3.37 -0.61
N LEU A 7 12.48 -3.99 -0.27
CA LEU A 7 12.55 -5.05 0.75
C LEU A 7 12.10 -4.55 2.13
N THR A 8 12.43 -3.32 2.48
CA THR A 8 12.03 -2.70 3.75
C THR A 8 10.52 -2.48 3.79
N LEU A 9 9.90 -2.05 2.68
CA LEU A 9 8.43 -1.98 2.56
C LEU A 9 7.78 -3.37 2.70
N VAL A 10 8.35 -4.39 2.06
CA VAL A 10 7.88 -5.79 2.17
C VAL A 10 7.96 -6.30 3.60
N ALA A 11 9.08 -6.07 4.29
CA ALA A 11 9.23 -6.45 5.70
C ALA A 11 8.19 -5.77 6.58
N TYR A 12 7.92 -4.48 6.36
CA TYR A 12 6.90 -3.77 7.12
C TYR A 12 5.47 -4.26 6.83
N MET A 13 5.14 -4.60 5.59
CA MET A 13 3.85 -5.24 5.28
C MET A 13 3.71 -6.62 5.93
N ALA A 14 4.81 -7.38 6.06
CA ALA A 14 4.81 -8.65 6.78
C ALA A 14 4.57 -8.44 8.29
N TYR A 15 5.22 -7.42 8.88
CA TYR A 15 4.95 -7.00 10.25
C TYR A 15 3.46 -6.67 10.44
N LEU A 16 2.89 -5.81 9.59
CA LEU A 16 1.47 -5.47 9.68
C LEU A 16 0.61 -6.73 9.55
N HIS A 17 0.86 -7.58 8.56
CA HIS A 17 0.11 -8.83 8.37
C HIS A 17 0.23 -9.81 9.55
N SER A 18 1.29 -9.75 10.34
CA SER A 18 1.44 -10.60 11.54
C SER A 18 0.54 -10.19 12.70
N GLN A 19 -0.04 -8.98 12.65
CA GLN A 19 -0.99 -8.51 13.65
C GLN A 19 -2.35 -9.18 13.42
N ASP A 20 -2.78 -10.01 14.36
CA ASP A 20 -3.98 -10.90 14.26
C ASP A 20 -5.28 -10.12 14.01
N GLU A 21 -5.31 -8.83 14.39
CA GLU A 21 -6.44 -7.92 14.18
C GLU A 21 -6.61 -7.46 12.72
N LEU A 22 -5.67 -7.78 11.81
CA LEU A 22 -5.64 -7.27 10.44
C LEU A 22 -6.17 -8.23 9.38
N SER A 23 -6.97 -9.23 9.76
CA SER A 23 -7.56 -10.20 8.82
C SER A 23 -8.38 -9.58 7.68
N ASN A 24 -8.81 -8.32 7.85
CA ASN A 24 -9.56 -7.55 6.85
C ASN A 24 -8.67 -6.85 5.81
N TYR A 25 -7.35 -6.88 5.96
CA TYR A 25 -6.40 -6.22 5.08
C TYR A 25 -5.58 -7.24 4.29
N ILE A 26 -5.39 -6.98 3.00
CA ILE A 26 -4.57 -7.79 2.10
C ILE A 26 -3.48 -6.89 1.53
N PHE A 27 -2.23 -7.31 1.67
CA PHE A 27 -1.10 -6.59 1.10
C PHE A 27 -0.72 -7.17 -0.27
N VAL A 28 -0.27 -6.29 -1.18
CA VAL A 28 0.31 -6.64 -2.47
C VAL A 28 1.79 -6.28 -2.44
N ASP A 29 2.65 -7.27 -2.69
CA ASP A 29 4.09 -7.06 -2.78
C ASP A 29 4.42 -6.09 -3.94
N PRO A 30 5.03 -4.92 -3.66
CA PRO A 30 5.44 -3.95 -4.66
C PRO A 30 6.41 -4.53 -5.68
N SER A 31 7.23 -5.54 -5.31
CA SER A 31 8.18 -6.20 -6.22
C SER A 31 7.48 -6.87 -7.41
N LEU A 32 6.25 -7.39 -7.19
CA LEU A 32 5.47 -8.10 -8.19
C LEU A 32 4.76 -7.18 -9.19
N ILE A 33 4.64 -5.89 -8.85
CA ILE A 33 3.90 -4.88 -9.62
C ILE A 33 4.78 -3.71 -10.10
N SER A 34 6.02 -3.60 -9.61
CA SER A 34 6.98 -2.56 -9.98
C SER A 34 7.66 -2.81 -11.33
N VAL A 35 8.12 -1.74 -11.99
CA VAL A 35 8.94 -1.83 -13.22
C VAL A 35 10.27 -2.50 -12.89
N GLY A 36 10.80 -3.29 -13.83
CA GLY A 36 12.17 -3.81 -13.78
C GLY A 36 12.29 -5.31 -13.49
N HIS A 37 11.25 -5.95 -12.97
CA HIS A 37 11.28 -7.38 -12.63
C HIS A 37 10.43 -8.27 -13.56
N ASN A 38 9.44 -7.69 -14.26
CA ASN A 38 8.44 -8.43 -15.03
C ASN A 38 7.86 -7.61 -16.19
N THR A 39 7.24 -8.28 -17.16
CA THR A 39 6.49 -7.61 -18.23
C THR A 39 5.26 -6.89 -17.66
N GLN A 40 4.70 -5.96 -18.43
CA GLN A 40 3.52 -5.21 -18.01
C GLN A 40 2.31 -6.11 -17.76
N GLU A 41 2.12 -7.14 -18.59
CA GLU A 41 1.03 -8.12 -18.50
C GLU A 41 1.16 -8.96 -17.24
N VAL A 42 2.38 -9.41 -16.92
CA VAL A 42 2.64 -10.19 -15.70
C VAL A 42 2.35 -9.36 -14.45
N ARG A 43 2.76 -8.09 -14.45
CA ARG A 43 2.49 -7.17 -13.32
C ARG A 43 1.00 -6.91 -13.14
N ALA A 44 0.27 -6.68 -14.24
CA ALA A 44 -1.18 -6.53 -14.21
C ALA A 44 -1.89 -7.81 -13.75
N ARG A 45 -1.42 -8.98 -14.18
CA ARG A 45 -1.95 -10.28 -13.77
C ARG A 45 -1.73 -10.54 -12.28
N ASN A 46 -0.56 -10.22 -11.75
CA ASN A 46 -0.25 -10.37 -10.32
C ASN A 46 -1.22 -9.54 -9.47
N LEU A 47 -1.43 -8.27 -9.81
CA LEU A 47 -2.39 -7.41 -9.12
C LEU A 47 -3.83 -7.96 -9.24
N CYS A 48 -4.24 -8.32 -10.46
CA CYS A 48 -5.58 -8.85 -10.73
C CYS A 48 -5.84 -10.14 -9.93
N SER A 49 -4.87 -11.04 -9.85
CA SER A 49 -4.99 -12.27 -9.07
C SER A 49 -5.25 -11.98 -7.60
N ARG A 50 -4.55 -11.00 -7.01
CA ARG A 50 -4.76 -10.61 -5.61
C ARG A 50 -6.15 -10.01 -5.37
N LEU A 51 -6.61 -9.15 -6.28
CA LEU A 51 -7.96 -8.58 -6.25
C LEU A 51 -9.05 -9.66 -6.41
N MET A 52 -8.81 -10.69 -7.21
CA MET A 52 -9.77 -11.78 -7.42
C MET A 52 -9.84 -12.74 -6.22
N THR A 53 -8.77 -12.85 -5.42
CA THR A 53 -8.72 -13.68 -4.21
C THR A 53 -9.26 -12.99 -2.96
N SER A 54 -9.51 -11.67 -3.00
CA SER A 54 -10.01 -10.93 -1.83
C SER A 54 -11.47 -11.27 -1.53
N LYS A 55 -11.79 -11.46 -0.26
CA LYS A 55 -13.16 -11.68 0.22
C LYS A 55 -13.94 -10.36 0.29
N PRO A 56 -15.28 -10.41 0.32
CA PRO A 56 -16.09 -9.22 0.59
C PRO A 56 -15.62 -8.50 1.86
N ASN A 57 -15.63 -7.18 1.83
CA ASN A 57 -15.20 -6.28 2.91
C ASN A 57 -13.70 -6.32 3.27
N GLN A 58 -12.86 -7.03 2.51
CA GLN A 58 -11.42 -6.91 2.66
C GLN A 58 -10.86 -5.72 1.87
N LEU A 59 -9.92 -5.00 2.47
CA LEU A 59 -9.20 -3.90 1.83
C LEU A 59 -7.87 -4.40 1.27
N VAL A 60 -7.62 -4.14 -0.01
CA VAL A 60 -6.34 -4.46 -0.65
C VAL A 60 -5.43 -3.23 -0.65
N LEU A 61 -4.29 -3.31 0.02
CA LEU A 61 -3.25 -2.30 0.05
C LEU A 61 -2.13 -2.67 -0.94
N ALA A 62 -1.92 -1.82 -1.94
CA ALA A 62 -0.94 -2.05 -3.00
C ALA A 62 -0.04 -0.83 -3.19
N PRO A 63 1.09 -0.74 -2.48
CA PRO A 63 2.07 0.32 -2.69
C PRO A 63 2.68 0.19 -4.09
N PHE A 64 2.63 1.27 -4.88
CA PHE A 64 3.13 1.24 -6.26
C PHE A 64 3.91 2.50 -6.60
N ASN A 65 4.85 2.36 -7.53
CA ASN A 65 5.46 3.51 -8.20
C ASN A 65 4.53 3.95 -9.35
N PRO A 66 4.12 5.22 -9.46
CA PRO A 66 3.24 5.70 -10.53
C PRO A 66 3.72 5.39 -11.95
N ARG A 67 5.04 5.27 -12.15
CA ARG A 67 5.63 4.89 -13.45
C ARG A 67 5.46 3.40 -13.78
N ALA A 68 4.94 2.60 -12.83
CA ALA A 68 4.82 1.15 -12.95
C ALA A 68 3.44 0.67 -13.38
N ILE A 69 2.36 1.35 -13.02
CA ILE A 69 1.00 0.86 -13.31
C ILE A 69 0.39 1.69 -14.43
N THR A 70 0.00 1.02 -15.52
CA THR A 70 -0.83 1.60 -16.58
C THR A 70 -2.19 0.90 -16.53
N ILE A 71 -3.26 1.68 -16.42
CA ILE A 71 -4.62 1.15 -16.41
C ILE A 71 -5.04 0.87 -17.86
N PHE A 72 -5.31 -0.40 -18.17
CA PHE A 72 -5.91 -0.78 -19.45
C PHE A 72 -7.38 -1.08 -19.27
N ARG A 73 -8.22 -0.39 -20.05
CA ARG A 73 -9.64 -0.73 -20.16
C ARG A 73 -9.77 -1.86 -21.18
N SER A 74 -10.16 -3.04 -20.73
CA SER A 74 -10.49 -4.16 -21.63
C SER A 74 -11.64 -3.76 -22.55
N GLN A 75 -11.35 -3.46 -23.81
CA GLN A 75 -12.33 -3.25 -24.89
C GLN A 75 -12.66 -4.56 -25.61
N LYS A 76 -13.04 -5.61 -24.88
CA LYS A 76 -13.68 -6.77 -25.49
C LYS A 76 -15.12 -6.80 -25.06
N ASN A 77 -16.01 -6.94 -26.04
CA ASN A 77 -17.47 -7.13 -25.94
C ASN A 77 -17.84 -8.39 -25.13
N ILE A 78 -17.38 -8.46 -23.88
CA ILE A 78 -17.88 -9.40 -22.89
C ILE A 78 -19.01 -8.63 -22.23
N GLN A 79 -20.24 -9.10 -22.38
CA GLN A 79 -21.37 -8.66 -21.58
C GLN A 79 -21.11 -9.03 -20.11
N THR A 80 -20.17 -8.35 -19.45
CA THR A 80 -19.98 -8.52 -18.02
C THR A 80 -20.95 -7.58 -17.33
N SER A 81 -21.88 -8.12 -16.56
CA SER A 81 -22.71 -7.40 -15.58
C SER A 81 -21.90 -6.71 -14.47
N ARG A 82 -20.55 -6.69 -14.57
CA ARG A 82 -19.65 -6.12 -13.58
C ARG A 82 -19.70 -4.60 -13.63
N LYS A 83 -20.20 -3.99 -12.56
CA LYS A 83 -20.09 -2.55 -12.30
C LYS A 83 -18.62 -2.12 -12.44
N GLN A 84 -18.39 -0.98 -13.09
CA GLN A 84 -17.04 -0.42 -13.18
C GLN A 84 -16.50 -0.12 -11.78
N PRO A 85 -15.19 -0.29 -11.55
CA PRO A 85 -14.58 0.09 -10.28
C PRO A 85 -14.78 1.58 -10.04
N ILE A 86 -15.17 1.94 -8.82
CA ILE A 86 -15.29 3.33 -8.39
C ILE A 86 -13.91 3.76 -7.92
N TRP A 87 -13.29 4.66 -8.69
CA TRP A 87 -12.03 5.28 -8.30
C TRP A 87 -12.32 6.47 -7.41
N LYS A 88 -11.72 6.49 -6.22
CA LYS A 88 -11.72 7.63 -5.32
C LYS A 88 -10.29 8.08 -5.08
N THR A 89 -10.00 9.33 -5.37
CA THR A 89 -8.74 9.94 -4.97
C THR A 89 -8.81 10.22 -3.47
N VAL A 90 -7.98 9.53 -2.70
CA VAL A 90 -7.81 9.78 -1.27
C VAL A 90 -6.62 10.73 -1.11
N LYS A 91 -6.77 11.72 -0.24
CA LYS A 91 -5.69 12.66 0.04
C LYS A 91 -4.72 12.05 1.05
N CYS A 92 -3.45 12.46 1.01
CA CYS A 92 -2.41 12.01 1.93
C CYS A 92 -1.65 13.23 2.53
N PRO A 93 -0.93 13.05 3.66
CA PRO A 93 -0.13 14.13 4.25
C PRO A 93 0.93 14.65 3.29
N LEU A 94 1.27 15.93 3.46
CA LEU A 94 2.24 16.61 2.60
C LEU A 94 3.64 16.03 2.81
N GLN A 95 4.24 15.53 1.74
CA GLN A 95 5.63 15.08 1.76
C GLN A 95 6.57 16.26 1.48
N VAL A 96 7.45 16.57 2.43
CA VAL A 96 8.38 17.72 2.33
C VAL A 96 9.69 17.37 1.61
N GLY A 97 10.14 16.11 1.71
CA GLY A 97 11.42 15.66 1.13
C GLY A 97 11.28 14.44 0.22
N VAL A 98 12.22 14.23 -0.71
CA VAL A 98 12.13 13.17 -1.74
C VAL A 98 12.62 11.79 -1.29
N VAL A 99 13.41 11.72 -0.21
CA VAL A 99 14.08 10.48 0.25
C VAL A 99 13.18 9.63 1.15
N GLU A 100 12.15 10.24 1.75
CA GLU A 100 11.39 9.67 2.86
C GLU A 100 10.06 9.04 2.43
N TYR A 101 9.80 8.96 1.12
CA TYR A 101 8.51 8.51 0.58
C TYR A 101 8.11 7.13 1.13
N GLY A 102 9.08 6.22 1.35
CA GLY A 102 8.77 4.89 1.87
C GLY A 102 8.29 4.90 3.32
N TYR A 103 8.81 5.80 4.17
CA TYR A 103 8.31 5.96 5.53
C TYR A 103 6.93 6.58 5.55
N TYR A 104 6.66 7.53 4.64
CA TYR A 104 5.32 8.08 4.45
C TYR A 104 4.32 6.98 4.05
N VAL A 105 4.70 6.09 3.12
CA VAL A 105 3.88 4.95 2.71
C VAL A 105 3.63 3.99 3.88
N MET A 106 4.65 3.67 4.67
CA MET A 106 4.52 2.84 5.88
C MET A 106 3.56 3.47 6.90
N ARG A 107 3.77 4.75 7.22
CA ARG A 107 2.94 5.50 8.16
C ARG A 107 1.50 5.60 7.71
N TYR A 108 1.29 5.86 6.43
CA TYR A 108 -0.04 5.96 5.83
C TYR A 108 -0.77 4.61 5.82
N MET A 109 -0.07 3.50 5.53
CA MET A 109 -0.66 2.16 5.70
C MET A 109 -1.08 1.90 7.14
N ARG A 110 -0.24 2.26 8.12
CA ARG A 110 -0.56 2.17 9.55
C ARG A 110 -1.80 3.00 9.90
N ASP A 111 -1.91 4.24 9.42
CA ASP A 111 -3.10 5.07 9.64
C ASP A 111 -4.37 4.47 9.04
N ILE A 112 -4.29 3.87 7.85
CA ILE A 112 -5.43 3.19 7.21
C ILE A 112 -5.93 2.01 8.02
N ILE A 113 -4.99 1.31 8.64
CA ILE A 113 -5.25 0.17 9.49
C ILE A 113 -5.85 0.63 10.81
N THR A 114 -5.18 1.53 11.53
CA THR A 114 -5.58 1.98 12.87
C THR A 114 -6.93 2.68 12.87
N ASN A 115 -7.20 3.53 11.88
CA ASN A 115 -8.43 4.33 11.85
C ASN A 115 -9.58 3.68 11.07
N GLY A 116 -9.32 2.56 10.38
CA GLY A 116 -10.28 1.96 9.45
C GLY A 116 -10.46 2.77 8.16
N SER A 117 -10.53 2.09 7.02
CA SER A 117 -10.41 2.69 5.68
C SER A 117 -11.39 3.81 5.33
N ILE A 118 -12.57 3.84 5.97
CA ILE A 118 -13.63 4.83 5.71
C ILE A 118 -13.33 6.15 6.41
N LEU A 119 -12.61 6.14 7.53
CA LEU A 119 -12.30 7.35 8.30
C LEU A 119 -11.03 8.06 7.80
N VAL A 120 -10.15 7.34 7.10
CA VAL A 120 -8.89 7.86 6.54
C VAL A 120 -9.09 9.12 5.69
N THR A 121 -10.19 9.22 4.94
CA THR A 121 -10.45 10.39 4.08
C THR A 121 -10.79 11.65 4.87
N ASP A 122 -11.32 11.49 6.07
CA ASP A 122 -11.92 12.58 6.85
C ASP A 122 -10.98 13.05 7.97
N PHE A 123 -10.11 12.17 8.45
CA PHE A 123 -9.20 12.43 9.57
C PHE A 123 -7.79 12.84 9.17
N ILE A 124 -7.35 12.52 7.95
CA ILE A 124 -5.99 12.84 7.53
C ILE A 124 -5.92 14.30 7.09
N ASP A 125 -5.22 15.12 7.89
CA ASP A 125 -4.92 16.49 7.51
C ASP A 125 -3.86 16.51 6.41
N THR A 126 -4.26 17.03 5.26
CA THR A 126 -3.43 17.04 4.05
C THR A 126 -2.59 18.30 3.94
N ARG A 127 -2.76 19.23 4.88
CA ARG A 127 -1.99 20.47 4.98
C ARG A 127 -0.73 20.29 5.80
N THR A 128 -0.67 19.26 6.63
CA THR A 128 0.46 18.94 7.48
C THR A 128 1.23 17.75 6.92
N SER A 129 2.53 17.77 7.16
CA SER A 129 3.44 16.65 6.92
C SER A 129 3.47 15.76 8.14
N TYR A 130 3.76 14.46 7.97
CA TYR A 130 4.12 13.63 9.12
C TYR A 130 5.32 14.24 9.86
N SER A 131 5.20 14.31 11.17
CA SER A 131 6.29 14.70 12.05
C SER A 131 7.37 13.62 12.07
N GLN A 132 8.58 14.03 12.46
CA GLN A 132 9.69 13.10 12.62
C GLN A 132 9.36 11.99 13.63
N LEU A 133 8.64 12.33 14.70
CA LEU A 133 8.21 11.38 15.73
C LEU A 133 7.31 10.28 15.14
N GLU A 134 6.31 10.66 14.34
CA GLU A 134 5.40 9.70 13.70
C GLU A 134 6.15 8.77 12.72
N LEU A 135 7.12 9.31 11.98
CA LEU A 135 7.96 8.50 11.09
C LEU A 135 8.91 7.58 11.87
N ASP A 136 9.38 8.02 13.04
CA ASP A 136 10.22 7.20 13.91
C ASP A 136 9.43 6.07 14.57
N GLU A 137 8.14 6.23 14.85
CA GLU A 137 7.29 5.15 15.35
C GLU A 137 7.28 3.94 14.41
N VAL A 138 6.99 4.14 13.12
CA VAL A 138 6.98 3.03 12.15
C VAL A 138 8.36 2.42 11.93
N ARG A 139 9.41 3.22 12.15
CA ARG A 139 10.79 2.73 12.11
C ARG A 139 11.10 1.84 13.30
N MET A 140 10.68 2.22 14.50
CA MET A 140 10.87 1.43 15.72
C MET A 140 10.08 0.13 15.65
N GLU A 141 8.82 0.17 15.21
CA GLU A 141 8.01 -1.03 14.97
C GLU A 141 8.71 -2.02 14.03
N LEU A 142 9.25 -1.52 12.92
CA LEU A 142 10.00 -2.35 11.99
C LEU A 142 11.28 -2.92 12.62
N ALA A 143 12.00 -2.10 13.38
CA ALA A 143 13.25 -2.52 14.04
C ALA A 143 12.99 -3.61 15.07
N ASP A 144 11.95 -3.47 15.88
CA ASP A 144 11.55 -4.45 16.90
C ASP A 144 11.10 -5.76 16.24
N PHE A 145 10.31 -5.68 15.16
CA PHE A 145 9.90 -6.84 14.39
C PHE A 145 11.11 -7.61 13.84
N LEU A 146 12.06 -6.91 13.21
CA LEU A 146 13.27 -7.53 12.66
C LEU A 146 14.19 -8.07 13.75
N GLY A 147 14.31 -7.37 14.88
CA GLY A 147 15.12 -7.78 16.03
C GLY A 147 14.61 -9.04 16.72
N GLY A 148 13.30 -9.29 16.71
CA GLY A 148 12.70 -10.52 17.24
C GLY A 148 12.85 -11.75 16.33
N HIS A 149 13.34 -11.58 15.10
CA HIS A 149 13.48 -12.64 14.09
C HIS A 149 14.96 -12.91 13.69
N MET A 150 15.91 -12.25 14.36
CA MET A 150 17.36 -12.51 14.26
C MET A 150 17.83 -13.36 15.45
#